data_AF-A0A4Q5TIX1-F1
#
_entry.id   AF-A0A4Q5TIX1-F1
#
_cell.length_a   1.000
_cell.length_b   1.000
_cell.length_c   1.000
_cell.angle_alpha   90.00
_cell.angle_beta   90.00
_cell.angle_gamma   90.00
#
_symmetry.space_group_name_H-M   'P 1'
#
loop_
_entity.id
_entity.type
_entity.pdbx_description
1 polymer ?
#
loop_
_entity_poly.entity_id
_entity_poly.type
_entity_poly.pdbx_seq_one_letter_code
_entity_poly.pdbx_strand_id
1 'polypeptide(L)' 'MKYKYLLIIFIAGFIGRLLGAMLKVTHNRGAHEWMWASTGIMVFSLLLLIWKLLKNRDRNNFLNK' A
#
# COMPACT_ATOMS: atom_id res chain seq x y z
N MET A 1 -6.50 13.79 5.11
CA MET A 1 -5.17 13.38 4.59
C MET A 1 -5.01 13.81 3.14
N LYS A 2 -3.84 14.28 2.69
CA LYS A 2 -3.54 14.53 1.25
C LYS A 2 -3.27 13.19 0.52
N TYR A 3 -3.45 13.12 -0.80
CA TYR A 3 -3.22 11.88 -1.58
C TYR A 3 -1.79 11.34 -1.42
N LYS A 4 -0.81 12.23 -1.30
CA LYS A 4 0.60 11.89 -1.06
C LYS A 4 0.81 10.94 0.13
N TYR A 5 0.03 11.07 1.20
CA TYR A 5 0.18 10.19 2.37
C TYR A 5 -0.31 8.76 2.10
N LEU A 6 -1.40 8.61 1.33
CA LEU A 6 -1.86 7.29 0.89
C LEU A 6 -0.85 6.63 -0.05
N LEU A 7 -0.26 7.42 -0.94
CA LEU A 7 0.79 6.95 -1.84
C LEU A 7 2.03 6.48 -1.05
N ILE A 8 2.45 7.23 -0.03
CA ILE A 8 3.56 6.86 0.86
C ILE A 8 3.26 5.55 1.59
N ILE A 9 2.05 5.38 2.14
CA ILE A 9 1.64 4.16 2.83
C ILE A 9 1.61 2.96 1.86
N PHE A 10 1.16 3.18 0.62
CA PHE A 10 1.19 2.16 -0.42
C PHE A 10 2.63 1.72 -0.77
N ILE A 11 3.54 2.68 -0.98
CA ILE A 11 4.96 2.43 -1.25
C ILE A 11 5.62 1.70 -0.07
N ALA A 12 5.33 2.11 1.17
CA ALA A 12 5.84 1.44 2.37
C ALA A 12 5.36 -0.02 2.46
N GLY A 13 4.09 -0.29 2.15
CA GLY A 13 3.55 -1.65 2.05
C GLY A 13 4.24 -2.48 0.95
N PHE A 14 4.53 -1.86 -0.20
CA PHE A 14 5.25 -2.50 -1.31
C PHE A 14 6.69 -2.89 -0.92
N ILE A 15 7.42 -2.00 -0.26
CA ILE A 15 8.76 -2.28 0.29
C ILE A 15 8.68 -3.41 1.32
N GLY A 16 7.68 -3.38 2.22
CA GLY A 16 7.46 -4.45 3.19
C GLY A 16 7.21 -5.81 2.53
N ARG A 17 6.54 -5.84 1.38
CA ARG A 17 6.32 -7.07 0.60
C ARG A 17 7.58 -7.54 -0.12
N LEU A 18 8.40 -6.62 -0.63
CA LEU A 18 9.73 -6.97 -1.17
C LEU A 18 10.59 -7.63 -0.09
N LEU A 19 10.62 -7.06 1.13
CA LEU A 19 11.33 -7.65 2.26
C LEU A 19 10.75 -9.02 2.63
N GLY A 20 9.42 -9.16 2.71
CA GLY A 20 8.76 -10.45 2.96
C GLY A 20 9.06 -11.50 1.88
N ALA A 21 9.15 -11.08 0.61
CA ALA A 21 9.53 -11.95 -0.50
C ALA A 21 10.99 -12.40 -0.39
N MET A 22 11.91 -11.53 -0.01
CA MET A 22 13.31 -11.90 0.25
C MET A 22 13.41 -12.90 1.41
N LEU A 23 12.65 -12.69 2.49
CA LEU A 23 12.57 -13.62 3.62
C LEU A 23 11.99 -14.99 3.22
N LYS A 24 11.09 -15.02 2.23
CA LYS A 24 10.54 -16.27 1.69
C LYS A 24 11.60 -17.05 0.90
N VAL A 25 12.45 -16.36 0.14
CA VAL A 25 13.58 -17.00 -0.55
C VAL A 25 14.57 -17.61 0.45
N THR A 26 14.81 -16.94 1.58
CA THR A 26 15.67 -17.46 2.66
C THR A 26 15.01 -18.52 3.55
N HIS A 27 13.82 -19.01 3.20
CA HIS A 27 13.07 -20.05 3.94
C HIS A 27 12.81 -19.72 5.42
N ASN A 28 12.76 -18.43 5.77
CA ASN A 28 12.46 -18.03 7.13
C ASN A 28 11.00 -18.36 7.49
N ARG A 29 10.76 -19.00 8.64
CA ARG A 29 9.42 -19.42 9.10
C ARG A 29 8.41 -18.27 9.17
N GLY A 30 8.86 -17.04 9.47
CA GLY A 30 8.01 -15.85 9.55
C GLY A 30 7.71 -15.16 8.21
N ALA A 31 8.27 -15.64 7.09
CA ALA A 31 8.13 -14.97 5.81
C ALA A 31 6.68 -14.94 5.31
N HIS A 32 5.93 -16.00 5.57
CA HIS A 32 4.53 -16.10 5.14
C HIS A 32 3.66 -15.06 5.85
N GLU A 33 3.78 -14.94 7.17
CA GLU A 33 3.04 -13.97 7.99
C GLU A 33 3.38 -12.53 7.58
N TRP A 34 4.66 -12.24 7.34
CA TRP A 34 5.12 -10.93 6.88
C TRP A 34 4.56 -10.57 5.50
N MET A 35 4.50 -11.53 4.57
CA MET A 35 3.89 -11.34 3.26
C MET A 35 2.39 -11.07 3.36
N TRP A 36 1.67 -11.75 4.25
CA TRP A 36 0.25 -11.50 4.47
C TRP A 36 0.00 -10.13 5.09
N ALA A 37 0.76 -9.75 6.11
CA ALA A 37 0.64 -8.43 6.76
C ALA A 37 0.92 -7.29 5.76
N SER A 38 2.02 -7.37 5.01
CA SER A 38 2.36 -6.36 3.99
C SER A 38 1.32 -6.28 2.87
N THR A 39 0.76 -7.42 2.47
CA THR A 39 -0.33 -7.48 1.47
C THR A 39 -1.60 -6.83 1.99
N GLY A 40 -1.98 -7.10 3.25
CA GLY A 40 -3.14 -6.48 3.88
C GLY A 40 -3.04 -4.95 3.91
N ILE A 41 -1.86 -4.42 4.27
CA ILE A 41 -1.60 -2.98 4.28
C ILE A 41 -1.71 -2.39 2.87
N MET A 42 -1.16 -3.06 1.85
CA MET A 42 -1.25 -2.60 0.46
C MET A 42 -2.70 -2.57 -0.05
N VAL A 43 -3.46 -3.65 0.18
CA VAL A 43 -4.87 -3.75 -0.24
C VAL A 43 -5.70 -2.68 0.47
N PHE A 44 -5.49 -2.48 1.77
CA PHE A 44 -6.20 -1.46 2.54
C PHE A 44 -5.87 -0.04 2.05
N SER A 45 -4.60 0.24 1.79
CA SER A 45 -4.17 1.54 1.23
C SER A 45 -4.75 1.78 -0.16
N LEU A 46 -4.78 0.74 -1.01
CA LEU A 46 -5.38 0.80 -2.35
C LEU A 46 -6.89 1.07 -2.28
N LEU A 47 -7.61 0.37 -1.41
CA LEU A 47 -9.05 0.59 -1.17
C LEU A 47 -9.33 2.01 -0.71
N LEU A 48 -8.53 2.54 0.24
CA LEU A 48 -8.66 3.92 0.68
C LEU A 48 -8.36 4.93 -0.43
N LEU A 49 -7.38 4.64 -1.29
CA LEU A 49 -7.03 5.48 -2.42
C LEU A 49 -8.16 5.50 -3.46
N ILE A 50 -8.71 4.35 -3.80
CA ILE A 50 -9.87 4.21 -4.70
C ILE A 50 -11.09 4.92 -4.11
N TRP A 51 -11.43 4.66 -2.84
CA TRP A 51 -12.56 5.29 -2.17
C TRP A 51 -12.44 6.82 -2.19
N LYS A 52 -11.24 7.33 -1.92
CA LYS A 52 -10.98 8.76 -1.95
C LYS A 52 -11.01 9.34 -3.36
N LEU A 53 -10.56 8.59 -4.36
CA LEU A 53 -10.63 8.97 -5.76
C LEU A 53 -12.08 9.05 -6.24
N LEU A 54 -12.91 8.08 -5.87
CA LEU A 54 -14.35 8.08 -6.13
C LEU A 54 -15.06 9.24 -5.42
N LYS A 55 -14.72 9.51 -4.16
CA LYS A 55 -15.33 10.59 -3.35
C LYS A 55 -14.93 11.99 -3.81
N ASN A 56 -13.75 12.17 -4.39
CA ASN A 56 -13.26 13.45 -4.90
C ASN A 56 -13.30 13.53 -6.44
N ARG A 57 -14.04 12.64 -7.12
CA ARG A 57 -14.12 12.58 -8.59
C ARG A 57 -14.57 13.89 -9.23
N ASP A 58 -15.24 14.76 -8.48
CA ASP A 58 -15.71 16.09 -8.92
C ASP A 58 -14.64 17.19 -8.90
N ARG A 59 -13.50 16.98 -8.21
CA ARG A 59 -12.40 17.96 -8.21
C ARG A 59 -11.38 17.58 -9.28
N ASN A 60 -11.51 18.18 -10.46
CA ASN A 60 -10.57 18.17 -11.60
C ASN A 60 -9.13 18.67 -11.29
N ASN A 61 -8.68 18.60 -10.03
CA ASN A 61 -7.35 19.02 -9.58
C ASN A 61 -6.63 17.88 -8.85
N PHE A 62 -6.78 16.64 -9.32
CA PHE A 62 -6.21 15.44 -8.69
C PHE A 62 -4.69 15.51 -8.47
N LEU A 63 -3.99 16.38 -9.19
CA LEU A 63 -2.54 16.58 -9.11
C LEU A 63 -2.10 18.03 -8.83
N ASN A 64 -3.00 19.01 -8.74
CA ASN A 64 -2.62 20.42 -8.63
C ASN A 64 -3.18 21.12 -7.37
N LYS A 65 -2.44 20.93 -6.27
CA LYS A 65 -2.10 21.86 -5.16
C LYS A 65 -1.96 21.14 -3.80
#